data_AF-A0A6G0HS61-F1
#
_entry.id   AF-A0A6G0HS61-F1
#
_cell.length_a   1.000
_cell.length_b   1.000
_cell.length_c   1.000
_cell.angle_alpha   90.00
_cell.angle_beta   90.00
_cell.angle_gamma   90.00
#
_symmetry.space_group_name_H-M   'P 1'
#
loop_
_entity.id
_entity.type
_entity.pdbx_description
1 polymer ?
#
loop_
_entity_poly.entity_id
_entity_poly.type
_entity_poly.pdbx_seq_one_letter_code
_entity_poly.pdbx_strand_id
1 'polypeptide(L)'
;MTPTPMLFLLLLGLIGAQATTTTTVDLRTAAAMAAGLCKTRPTDIVFIIDSSRSVRPSEFEQVKVFLAKVIEGLDVGPNATRVGVVNYASRVKNEVSLKTHKTKAGLIKAVTKIEPLSTGTMTGLAIQFSLNVAFSEAEGARVKSPDISKVAIIVTDGRPQDSVKDVAQRARDAGIEIFAIGVGRVDMSTLKQMASDPLDDHVDYVESYSVIEKLTKKFQEAFCACSNSATDVVFLIDGSKSVRPENFELVKKWINQIVDKLDVSDAKAHVGLVQYSSSVRQEFPLGRYNNKKDLKDAVKKMAYMERGTMTGQALRYLTDNSFSPGQGARPGVAKVGIVFTDGRSQDYIGDAAKKAKEHGYKMYAVGVGNAVEDELKEIASEPTGEHYFYTADFKTMTQIAKKLQINICQEEDPCECDSLVKFQKKVEDALQALTKKLESMSKRIALLENKIV
;
A
#
# COMPACT_ATOMS: atom_id res chain seq x y z
N MET A 1 18.71 60.42 35.38
CA MET A 1 19.33 60.58 34.05
C MET A 1 19.65 59.18 33.52
N THR A 2 19.53 59.05 32.20
CA THR A 2 19.82 57.90 31.30
C THR A 2 18.71 56.85 31.08
N PRO A 3 18.53 56.37 29.81
CA PRO A 3 17.30 55.81 29.28
C PRO A 3 17.39 54.31 28.90
N THR A 4 16.24 53.74 28.53
CA THR A 4 15.96 52.35 28.09
C THR A 4 16.65 51.90 26.80
N PRO A 5 16.92 50.58 26.61
CA PRO A 5 17.53 50.05 25.39
C PRO A 5 16.47 49.52 24.39
N MET A 6 16.51 50.07 23.19
CA MET A 6 15.87 49.55 21.97
C MET A 6 16.95 49.58 20.88
N LEU A 7 17.68 48.47 20.67
CA LEU A 7 18.46 48.17 19.45
C LEU A 7 19.19 46.83 19.59
N PHE A 8 18.57 45.72 19.15
CA PHE A 8 19.32 44.51 18.76
C PHE A 8 18.47 43.62 17.86
N LEU A 9 18.09 44.12 16.68
CA LEU A 9 17.48 43.30 15.62
C LEU A 9 17.48 44.08 14.30
N LEU A 10 18.65 44.24 13.69
CA LEU A 10 18.83 44.53 12.27
C LEU A 10 20.33 44.69 11.97
N LEU A 11 20.98 43.60 11.53
CA LEU A 11 22.07 43.61 10.53
C LEU A 11 22.76 42.24 10.51
N LEU A 12 22.30 41.38 9.61
CA LEU A 12 23.12 40.40 8.89
C LEU A 12 22.30 39.88 7.70
N GLY A 13 22.18 40.75 6.70
CA GLY A 13 21.82 40.38 5.35
C GLY A 13 23.08 40.36 4.48
N LEU A 14 23.17 39.32 3.64
CA LEU A 14 24.02 39.18 2.46
C LEU A 14 25.50 38.80 2.71
N ILE A 15 25.84 37.53 2.46
CA ILE A 15 26.64 37.09 1.30
C ILE A 15 26.64 35.53 1.27
N GLY A 16 26.21 34.98 0.13
CA GLY A 16 26.75 33.76 -0.48
C GLY A 16 26.41 32.40 0.14
N ALA A 17 25.29 31.80 -0.26
CA ALA A 17 25.14 30.33 -0.26
C ALA A 17 24.90 29.87 -1.70
N GLN A 18 25.95 29.38 -2.35
CA GLN A 18 25.84 28.62 -3.59
C GLN A 18 25.15 27.28 -3.32
N ALA A 19 24.26 26.92 -4.23
CA ALA A 19 23.45 25.72 -4.19
C ALA A 19 24.29 24.44 -4.21
N THR A 20 24.18 23.64 -3.15
CA THR A 20 24.46 22.20 -3.21
C THR A 20 23.12 21.46 -3.14
N THR A 21 22.72 20.92 -4.28
CA THR A 21 21.62 19.96 -4.46
C THR A 21 21.83 18.77 -3.52
N THR A 22 21.17 18.79 -2.37
CA THR A 22 21.02 17.62 -1.50
C THR A 22 19.55 17.25 -1.47
N THR A 23 19.31 16.05 -1.97
CA THR A 23 18.05 15.32 -2.03
C THR A 23 17.17 15.53 -0.81
N THR A 24 16.04 16.20 -1.01
CA THR A 24 14.88 16.17 -0.12
C THR A 24 14.29 14.76 -0.15
N VAL A 25 14.94 13.81 0.50
CA VAL A 25 14.33 12.55 0.88
C VAL A 25 13.28 12.88 1.94
N ASP A 26 12.07 13.07 1.43
CA ASP A 26 10.77 12.93 2.05
C ASP A 26 10.71 12.93 3.59
N LEU A 27 10.79 14.13 4.17
CA LEU A 27 10.54 14.41 5.60
C LEU A 27 9.18 13.88 6.09
N ARG A 28 8.21 13.61 5.19
CA ARG A 28 6.90 13.06 5.56
C ARG A 28 6.98 11.56 5.87
N THR A 29 7.80 10.82 5.13
CA THR A 29 8.08 9.41 5.40
C THR A 29 8.86 9.24 6.72
N ALA A 30 9.81 10.15 7.01
CA ALA A 30 10.51 10.18 8.29
C ALA A 30 9.59 10.56 9.48
N ALA A 31 8.63 11.46 9.28
CA ALA A 31 7.67 11.85 10.32
C ALA A 31 6.65 10.74 10.64
N ALA A 32 6.23 9.96 9.63
CA ALA A 32 5.38 8.79 9.84
C ALA A 32 6.10 7.68 10.65
N MET A 33 7.39 7.49 10.37
CA MET A 33 8.27 6.56 11.10
C MET A 33 8.58 7.03 12.52
N ALA A 34 8.76 8.35 12.73
CA ALA A 34 9.07 8.94 14.04
C ALA A 34 7.86 9.04 14.99
N ALA A 35 6.63 8.99 14.47
CA ALA A 35 5.39 9.16 15.25
C ALA A 35 4.72 7.84 15.69
N GLY A 36 5.32 6.67 15.45
CA GLY A 36 4.74 5.39 15.89
C GLY A 36 3.44 5.00 15.17
N LEU A 37 3.28 5.39 13.89
CA LEU A 37 2.06 5.18 13.10
C LEU A 37 1.93 3.77 12.49
N CYS A 38 2.94 2.91 12.63
CA CYS A 38 2.88 1.51 12.22
C CYS A 38 2.46 0.65 13.42
N LYS A 39 1.16 0.50 13.69
CA LYS A 39 0.70 -0.52 14.66
C LYS A 39 0.55 -1.83 13.93
N THR A 40 1.55 -2.69 14.03
CA THR A 40 1.50 -4.04 13.48
C THR A 40 0.47 -4.88 14.27
N ARG A 41 -0.22 -5.81 13.60
CA ARG A 41 -0.88 -6.89 14.36
C ARG A 41 0.22 -7.61 15.17
N PRO A 42 -0.12 -8.23 16.32
CA PRO A 42 0.81 -9.06 17.06
C PRO A 42 1.47 -10.14 16.16
N THR A 43 2.67 -9.89 15.63
CA THR A 43 3.31 -10.80 14.65
C THR A 43 4.64 -11.35 15.16
N ASP A 44 4.88 -12.64 15.00
CA ASP A 44 6.19 -13.26 15.22
C ASP A 44 6.91 -13.38 13.87
N ILE A 45 7.98 -12.61 13.68
CA ILE A 45 8.78 -12.59 12.45
C ILE A 45 10.12 -13.29 12.70
N VAL A 46 10.50 -14.25 11.86
CA VAL A 46 11.84 -14.85 11.88
C VAL A 46 12.52 -14.60 10.54
N PHE A 47 13.63 -13.86 10.56
CA PHE A 47 14.51 -13.75 9.40
C PHE A 47 15.42 -14.98 9.33
N ILE A 48 15.42 -15.67 8.19
CA ILE A 48 16.27 -16.83 7.92
C ILE A 48 17.28 -16.40 6.87
N ILE A 49 18.48 -16.04 7.32
CA ILE A 49 19.51 -15.39 6.48
C ILE A 49 20.62 -16.36 6.10
N ASP A 50 20.88 -16.45 4.80
CA ASP A 50 21.99 -17.20 4.23
C ASP A 50 23.31 -16.48 4.49
N SER A 51 24.27 -17.20 5.07
CA SER A 51 25.67 -16.76 5.23
C SER A 51 26.65 -17.80 4.69
N SER A 52 26.22 -18.57 3.70
CA SER A 52 27.03 -19.52 2.96
C SER A 52 28.20 -18.85 2.23
N ARG A 53 29.11 -19.67 1.68
CA ARG A 53 30.33 -19.17 1.04
C ARG A 53 30.08 -18.28 -0.18
N SER A 54 28.92 -18.40 -0.84
CA SER A 54 28.56 -17.54 -1.98
C SER A 54 28.33 -16.10 -1.56
N VAL A 55 27.83 -15.89 -0.33
CA VAL A 55 27.58 -14.57 0.25
C VAL A 55 28.91 -13.99 0.75
N ARG A 56 29.44 -13.00 0.04
CA ARG A 56 30.69 -12.33 0.46
C ARG A 56 30.47 -11.56 1.76
N PRO A 57 31.51 -11.31 2.58
CA PRO A 57 31.37 -10.54 3.81
C PRO A 57 30.70 -9.17 3.61
N SER A 58 31.05 -8.45 2.54
CA SER A 58 30.43 -7.15 2.20
C SER A 58 28.96 -7.26 1.81
N GLU A 59 28.54 -8.39 1.22
CA GLU A 59 27.14 -8.65 0.86
C GLU A 59 26.34 -9.04 2.11
N PHE A 60 26.94 -9.80 3.02
CA PHE A 60 26.34 -10.11 4.31
C PHE A 60 26.11 -8.86 5.17
N GLU A 61 27.02 -7.87 5.11
CA GLU A 61 26.78 -6.56 5.73
C GLU A 61 25.53 -5.87 5.14
N GLN A 62 25.29 -5.97 3.83
CA GLN A 62 24.09 -5.41 3.21
C GLN A 62 22.81 -6.14 3.66
N VAL A 63 22.87 -7.46 3.90
CA VAL A 63 21.76 -8.21 4.53
C VAL A 63 21.48 -7.67 5.94
N LYS A 64 22.51 -7.44 6.77
CA LYS A 64 22.33 -6.87 8.11
C LYS A 64 21.70 -5.46 8.07
N VAL A 65 22.13 -4.62 7.13
CA VAL A 65 21.54 -3.29 6.94
C VAL A 65 20.07 -3.40 6.52
N PHE A 66 19.74 -4.30 5.59
CA PHE A 66 18.36 -4.56 5.18
C PHE A 66 17.48 -5.01 6.35
N LEU A 67 17.92 -5.99 7.14
CA LEU A 67 17.22 -6.42 8.35
C LEU A 67 17.00 -5.25 9.31
N ALA A 68 18.04 -4.46 9.58
CA ALA A 68 17.95 -3.31 10.48
C ALA A 68 16.93 -2.28 9.99
N LYS A 69 16.90 -1.97 8.69
CA LYS A 69 15.95 -1.04 8.07
C LYS A 69 14.51 -1.56 8.10
N VAL A 70 14.29 -2.85 7.85
CA VAL A 70 12.95 -3.45 7.99
C VAL A 70 12.50 -3.33 9.44
N ILE A 71 13.34 -3.74 10.39
CA ILE A 71 13.09 -3.66 11.84
C ILE A 71 12.81 -2.22 12.30
N GLU A 72 13.50 -1.23 11.72
CA GLU A 72 13.30 0.18 12.02
C GLU A 72 11.87 0.66 11.71
N GLY A 73 11.22 0.06 10.71
CA GLY A 73 9.82 0.36 10.39
C GLY A 73 8.79 -0.38 11.24
N LEU A 74 9.19 -1.41 12.02
CA LEU A 74 8.25 -2.25 12.79
C LEU A 74 7.91 -1.64 14.17
N ASP A 75 6.73 -1.95 14.70
CA ASP A 75 6.40 -1.78 16.12
C ASP A 75 6.89 -3.00 16.93
N VAL A 76 8.13 -2.93 17.37
CA VAL A 76 8.80 -4.01 18.11
C VAL A 76 8.43 -3.95 19.59
N GLY A 77 7.81 -5.02 20.08
CA GLY A 77 7.46 -5.13 21.49
C GLY A 77 6.89 -6.50 21.86
N PRO A 78 6.84 -6.84 23.15
CA PRO A 78 6.38 -8.16 23.61
C PRO A 78 4.91 -8.46 23.27
N ASN A 79 4.10 -7.41 23.12
CA ASN A 79 2.67 -7.49 22.76
C ASN A 79 2.38 -7.01 21.33
N ALA A 80 3.41 -6.64 20.57
CA ALA A 80 3.34 -6.17 19.19
C ALA A 80 4.12 -7.14 18.31
N THR A 81 5.12 -6.68 17.54
CA THR A 81 5.98 -7.56 16.76
C THR A 81 7.16 -8.09 17.58
N ARG A 82 7.33 -9.42 17.57
CA ARG A 82 8.53 -10.11 18.05
C ARG A 82 9.38 -10.49 16.84
N VAL A 83 10.69 -10.33 16.94
CA VAL A 83 11.61 -10.61 15.83
C VAL A 83 12.70 -11.56 16.27
N GLY A 84 12.86 -12.65 15.52
CA GLY A 84 13.96 -13.59 15.62
C GLY A 84 14.84 -13.55 14.38
N VAL A 85 16.08 -14.01 14.50
CA VAL A 85 17.04 -14.12 13.40
C VAL A 85 17.75 -15.45 13.48
N VAL A 86 17.58 -16.24 12.42
CA VAL A 86 18.25 -17.51 12.17
C VAL A 86 19.27 -17.29 11.07
N ASN A 87 20.53 -17.59 11.36
CA ASN A 87 21.64 -17.51 10.44
C ASN A 87 22.04 -18.92 10.01
N TYR A 88 22.19 -19.18 8.71
CA TYR A 88 22.49 -20.53 8.23
C TYR A 88 23.56 -20.58 7.14
N ALA A 89 24.24 -21.72 7.10
CA ALA A 89 25.12 -22.16 6.02
C ALA A 89 25.09 -23.71 5.99
N SER A 90 26.21 -24.42 6.22
CA SER A 90 26.19 -25.88 6.49
C SER A 90 25.62 -26.23 7.87
N ARG A 91 25.56 -25.25 8.77
CA ARG A 91 24.93 -25.36 10.10
C ARG A 91 23.96 -24.19 10.29
N VAL A 92 23.06 -24.33 11.26
CA VAL A 92 22.06 -23.29 11.60
C VAL A 92 22.36 -22.74 12.99
N LYS A 93 22.27 -21.43 13.16
CA LYS A 93 22.46 -20.73 14.44
C LYS A 93 21.28 -19.80 14.69
N ASN A 94 20.67 -19.92 15.87
CA ASN A 94 19.64 -18.99 16.36
C ASN A 94 20.34 -17.76 16.95
N GLU A 95 20.55 -16.72 16.15
CA GLU A 95 21.28 -15.53 16.57
C GLU A 95 20.45 -14.66 17.51
N VAL A 96 19.15 -14.56 17.24
CA VAL A 96 18.19 -13.81 18.06
C VAL A 96 16.91 -14.62 18.21
N SER A 97 16.53 -14.93 19.44
CA SER A 97 15.22 -15.54 19.73
C SER A 97 14.12 -14.48 19.80
N LEU A 98 12.86 -14.89 19.56
CA LEU A 98 11.68 -14.02 19.64
C LEU A 98 11.46 -13.42 21.04
N LYS A 99 12.06 -14.00 22.09
CA LYS A 99 12.01 -13.49 23.47
C LYS A 99 13.21 -12.59 23.86
N THR A 100 14.31 -12.58 23.10
CA THR A 100 15.57 -11.95 23.55
C THR A 100 15.47 -10.43 23.66
N HIS A 101 14.94 -9.77 22.63
CA HIS A 101 14.92 -8.31 22.57
C HIS A 101 13.49 -7.77 22.57
N LYS A 102 13.22 -6.85 23.50
CA LYS A 102 11.90 -6.19 23.64
C LYS A 102 11.87 -4.79 23.05
N THR A 103 13.01 -4.27 22.57
CA THR A 103 13.13 -2.93 22.01
C THR A 103 13.81 -2.97 20.66
N LYS A 104 13.36 -2.10 19.76
CA LYS A 104 13.93 -1.90 18.42
C LYS A 104 15.43 -1.64 18.46
N ALA A 105 15.89 -0.72 19.33
CA ALA A 105 17.30 -0.38 19.46
C ALA A 105 18.16 -1.58 19.90
N GLY A 106 17.69 -2.39 20.86
CA GLY A 106 18.40 -3.58 21.32
C GLY A 106 18.50 -4.65 20.23
N LEU A 107 17.40 -4.86 19.51
CA LEU A 107 17.31 -5.81 18.40
C LEU A 107 18.24 -5.42 17.24
N ILE A 108 18.22 -4.16 16.79
CA ILE A 108 19.11 -3.66 15.72
C ILE A 108 20.58 -3.84 16.13
N LYS A 109 20.93 -3.54 17.38
CA LYS A 109 22.29 -3.74 17.90
C LYS A 109 22.71 -5.21 17.94
N ALA A 110 21.77 -6.14 18.10
CA ALA A 110 22.06 -7.57 18.03
C ALA A 110 22.27 -8.02 16.58
N VAL A 111 21.42 -7.57 15.66
CA VAL A 111 21.54 -7.87 14.22
C VAL A 111 22.90 -7.44 13.67
N THR A 112 23.38 -6.24 14.01
CA THR A 112 24.66 -5.73 13.48
C THR A 112 25.87 -6.56 13.92
N LYS A 113 25.77 -7.30 15.02
CA LYS A 113 26.83 -8.16 15.58
C LYS A 113 26.83 -9.59 15.01
N ILE A 114 25.87 -9.95 14.17
CA ILE A 114 25.82 -11.29 13.59
C ILE A 114 27.04 -11.50 12.68
N GLU A 115 27.70 -12.63 12.87
CA GLU A 115 28.86 -13.06 12.08
C GLU A 115 28.45 -14.18 11.11
N PRO A 116 28.94 -14.16 9.85
CA PRO A 116 28.61 -15.19 8.88
C PRO A 116 29.22 -16.54 9.26
N LEU A 117 28.49 -17.64 9.00
CA LEU A 117 28.94 -19.00 9.34
C LEU A 117 29.90 -19.58 8.29
N SER A 118 29.80 -19.10 7.04
CA SER A 118 30.50 -19.62 5.86
C SER A 118 30.14 -21.08 5.53
N THR A 119 30.62 -21.58 4.38
CA THR A 119 30.53 -22.97 3.87
C THR A 119 29.34 -23.29 2.95
N GLY A 120 28.57 -24.35 3.20
CA GLY A 120 27.49 -24.83 2.32
C GLY A 120 26.17 -24.07 2.52
N THR A 121 25.13 -24.48 1.80
CA THR A 121 23.83 -23.79 1.73
C THR A 121 22.70 -24.77 2.06
N MET A 122 22.50 -25.06 3.35
CA MET A 122 21.49 -26.01 3.84
C MET A 122 20.19 -25.29 4.18
N THR A 123 19.46 -24.85 3.15
CA THR A 123 18.25 -24.03 3.32
C THR A 123 17.09 -24.85 3.88
N GLY A 124 16.95 -26.12 3.47
CA GLY A 124 15.95 -27.02 4.02
C GLY A 124 16.12 -27.24 5.53
N LEU A 125 17.37 -27.42 5.96
CA LEU A 125 17.74 -27.51 7.37
C LEU A 125 17.40 -26.21 8.14
N ALA A 126 17.61 -25.04 7.53
CA ALA A 126 17.28 -23.76 8.14
C ALA A 126 15.76 -23.56 8.33
N ILE A 127 14.95 -23.97 7.34
CA ILE A 127 13.48 -23.97 7.46
C ILE A 127 13.05 -24.96 8.54
N GLN A 128 13.65 -26.16 8.58
CA GLN A 128 13.33 -27.17 9.59
C GLN A 128 13.65 -26.68 11.01
N PHE A 129 14.81 -26.07 11.19
CA PHE A 129 15.22 -25.48 12.44
C PHE A 129 14.27 -24.35 12.85
N SER A 130 13.86 -23.51 11.90
CA SER A 130 12.94 -22.40 12.19
C SER A 130 11.58 -22.91 12.64
N LEU A 131 11.03 -23.91 11.95
CA LEU A 131 9.78 -24.57 12.32
C LEU A 131 9.84 -25.19 13.74
N ASN A 132 10.92 -25.93 14.04
CA ASN A 132 11.01 -26.72 15.27
C ASN A 132 11.52 -25.93 16.48
N VAL A 133 12.33 -24.89 16.25
CA VAL A 133 13.06 -24.17 17.30
C VAL A 133 12.70 -22.71 17.30
N ALA A 134 12.96 -21.96 16.22
CA ALA A 134 12.78 -20.50 16.23
C ALA A 134 11.32 -20.07 16.47
N PHE A 135 10.35 -20.83 15.95
CA PHE A 135 8.91 -20.63 16.17
C PHE A 135 8.34 -21.45 17.35
N SER A 136 9.19 -22.01 18.20
CA SER A 136 8.75 -22.68 19.42
C SER A 136 8.42 -21.68 20.54
N GLU A 137 7.53 -22.05 21.45
CA GLU A 137 7.23 -21.27 22.64
C GLU A 137 8.47 -21.07 23.53
N ALA A 138 9.37 -22.06 23.55
CA ALA A 138 10.64 -21.99 24.27
C ALA A 138 11.51 -20.83 23.76
N GLU A 139 11.47 -20.52 22.46
CA GLU A 139 12.17 -19.39 21.85
C GLU A 139 11.35 -18.09 21.82
N GLY A 140 10.16 -18.10 22.41
CA GLY A 140 9.32 -16.92 22.57
C GLY A 140 8.25 -16.73 21.50
N ALA A 141 8.02 -17.71 20.63
CA ALA A 141 6.88 -17.68 19.74
C ALA A 141 5.58 -17.77 20.53
N ARG A 142 4.56 -17.09 20.06
CA ARG A 142 3.22 -17.14 20.63
C ARG A 142 2.47 -18.35 20.07
N VAL A 143 1.48 -18.79 20.83
CA VAL A 143 0.55 -19.85 20.40
C VAL A 143 -0.17 -19.38 19.13
N LYS A 144 -0.42 -20.29 18.20
CA LYS A 144 -1.16 -20.00 16.97
C LYS A 144 -2.55 -19.49 17.34
N SER A 145 -2.88 -18.28 16.87
CA SER A 145 -4.18 -17.63 17.06
C SER A 145 -4.52 -16.87 15.78
N PRO A 146 -5.81 -16.74 15.40
CA PRO A 146 -6.22 -15.85 14.31
C PRO A 146 -5.69 -14.41 14.44
N ASP A 147 -5.43 -13.96 15.67
CA ASP A 147 -4.94 -12.60 15.96
C ASP A 147 -3.41 -12.47 15.88
N ILE A 148 -2.68 -13.58 15.69
CA ILE A 148 -1.22 -13.63 15.74
C ILE A 148 -0.66 -14.30 14.49
N SER A 149 -0.02 -13.51 13.64
CA SER A 149 0.66 -14.00 12.44
C SER A 149 2.05 -14.54 12.77
N LYS A 150 2.47 -15.59 12.06
CA LYS A 150 3.85 -16.13 12.11
C LYS A 150 4.45 -16.05 10.71
N VAL A 151 5.55 -15.31 10.58
CA VAL A 151 6.14 -15.00 9.27
C VAL A 151 7.62 -15.35 9.23
N ALA A 152 8.03 -16.17 8.28
CA ALA A 152 9.42 -16.43 7.95
C ALA A 152 9.84 -15.63 6.71
N ILE A 153 10.95 -14.91 6.79
CA ILE A 153 11.55 -14.19 5.65
C ILE A 153 12.90 -14.83 5.35
N ILE A 154 12.98 -15.57 4.24
CA ILE A 154 14.18 -16.29 3.81
C ILE A 154 14.94 -15.40 2.82
N VAL A 155 16.23 -15.16 3.07
CA VAL A 155 17.12 -14.42 2.15
C VAL A 155 18.25 -15.35 1.72
N THR A 156 18.36 -15.63 0.42
CA THR A 156 19.41 -16.53 -0.13
C THR A 156 19.88 -16.09 -1.52
N ASP A 157 21.14 -16.34 -1.85
CA ASP A 157 21.72 -16.15 -3.20
C ASP A 157 22.07 -17.44 -3.93
N GLY A 158 21.84 -18.59 -3.27
CA GLY A 158 22.38 -19.86 -3.69
C GLY A 158 21.32 -20.90 -4.00
N ARG A 159 21.72 -21.97 -4.69
CA ARG A 159 20.92 -23.18 -4.77
C ARG A 159 21.14 -24.00 -3.50
N PRO A 160 20.06 -24.44 -2.81
CA PRO A 160 20.19 -25.28 -1.63
C PRO A 160 20.86 -26.60 -1.99
N GLN A 161 21.61 -27.13 -1.04
CA GLN A 161 22.27 -28.45 -1.13
C GLN A 161 21.39 -29.58 -0.56
N ASP A 162 20.21 -29.23 -0.08
CA ASP A 162 19.19 -30.09 0.51
C ASP A 162 17.80 -29.79 -0.08
N SER A 163 16.82 -30.66 0.23
CA SER A 163 15.44 -30.48 -0.23
C SER A 163 14.70 -29.45 0.62
N VAL A 164 14.05 -28.50 -0.04
CA VAL A 164 13.27 -27.44 0.63
C VAL A 164 11.76 -27.67 0.60
N LYS A 165 11.27 -28.48 -0.36
CA LYS A 165 9.83 -28.58 -0.66
C LYS A 165 9.00 -29.09 0.51
N ASP A 166 9.35 -30.27 1.03
CA ASP A 166 8.54 -30.94 2.05
C ASP A 166 8.60 -30.24 3.40
N VAL A 167 9.75 -29.63 3.72
CA VAL A 167 9.91 -28.87 4.96
C VAL A 167 9.21 -27.51 4.90
N ALA A 168 9.26 -26.83 3.75
CA ALA A 168 8.51 -25.59 3.54
C ALA A 168 7.00 -25.85 3.59
N GLN A 169 6.52 -26.95 2.99
CA GLN A 169 5.12 -27.35 3.10
C GLN A 169 4.70 -27.54 4.56
N ARG A 170 5.48 -28.29 5.36
CA ARG A 170 5.18 -28.47 6.78
C ARG A 170 5.18 -27.15 7.57
N ALA A 171 6.06 -26.22 7.21
CA ALA A 171 6.06 -24.90 7.84
C ALA A 171 4.79 -24.10 7.49
N ARG A 172 4.36 -24.12 6.22
CA ARG A 172 3.09 -23.51 5.79
C ARG A 172 1.88 -24.16 6.46
N ASP A 173 1.84 -25.49 6.54
CA ASP A 173 0.76 -26.23 7.21
C ASP A 173 0.69 -25.90 8.72
N ALA A 174 1.84 -25.60 9.33
CA ALA A 174 1.89 -25.11 10.71
C ALA A 174 1.35 -23.66 10.87
N GLY A 175 1.02 -22.98 9.77
CA GLY A 175 0.54 -21.59 9.75
C GLY A 175 1.68 -20.58 9.78
N ILE A 176 2.86 -20.94 9.28
CA ILE A 176 3.96 -20.01 9.06
C ILE A 176 3.89 -19.53 7.60
N GLU A 177 3.64 -18.25 7.42
CA GLU A 177 3.71 -17.58 6.13
C GLU A 177 5.19 -17.38 5.74
N ILE A 178 5.56 -17.70 4.50
CA ILE A 178 6.96 -17.73 4.06
C ILE A 178 7.15 -16.78 2.89
N PHE A 179 7.98 -15.75 3.10
CA PHE A 179 8.52 -14.90 2.05
C PHE A 179 9.91 -15.40 1.66
N ALA A 180 10.16 -15.63 0.38
CA ALA A 180 11.43 -16.08 -0.17
C ALA A 180 12.04 -14.97 -1.04
N ILE A 181 13.17 -14.43 -0.61
CA ILE A 181 13.92 -13.38 -1.29
C ILE A 181 15.17 -14.01 -1.90
N GLY A 182 15.21 -14.02 -3.22
CA GLY A 182 16.36 -14.43 -3.99
C GLY A 182 17.25 -13.26 -4.39
N VAL A 183 18.56 -13.41 -4.22
CA VAL A 183 19.54 -12.38 -4.59
C VAL A 183 20.52 -12.92 -5.63
N GLY A 184 20.76 -12.17 -6.71
CA GLY A 184 21.76 -12.54 -7.71
C GLY A 184 21.39 -13.82 -8.47
N ARG A 185 22.23 -14.87 -8.39
CA ARG A 185 22.06 -16.08 -9.22
C ARG A 185 21.30 -17.19 -8.49
N VAL A 186 20.03 -16.95 -8.23
CA VAL A 186 19.11 -17.88 -7.56
C VAL A 186 18.26 -18.68 -8.56
N ASP A 187 17.84 -19.89 -8.16
CA ASP A 187 16.84 -20.65 -8.91
C ASP A 187 15.42 -20.29 -8.46
N MET A 188 14.66 -19.67 -9.37
CA MET A 188 13.27 -19.27 -9.11
C MET A 188 12.35 -20.46 -8.81
N SER A 189 12.64 -21.66 -9.34
CA SER A 189 11.85 -22.87 -9.02
C SER A 189 11.98 -23.22 -7.54
N THR A 190 13.20 -23.13 -7.01
CA THR A 190 13.48 -23.35 -5.59
C THR A 190 12.79 -22.31 -4.72
N LEU A 191 12.86 -21.02 -5.04
CA LEU A 191 12.17 -19.97 -4.25
C LEU A 191 10.66 -20.22 -4.16
N LYS A 192 10.04 -20.60 -5.29
CA LYS A 192 8.61 -20.91 -5.37
C LYS A 192 8.22 -22.15 -4.56
N GLN A 193 9.12 -23.11 -4.39
CA GLN A 193 8.85 -24.28 -3.53
C GLN A 193 8.84 -23.92 -2.03
N MET A 194 9.58 -22.86 -1.65
CA MET A 194 9.67 -22.38 -0.28
C MET A 194 8.53 -21.44 0.10
N ALA A 195 8.25 -20.47 -0.77
CA ALA A 195 7.29 -19.40 -0.50
C ALA A 195 5.87 -19.90 -0.25
N SER A 196 5.06 -19.06 0.41
CA SER A 196 3.61 -19.25 0.52
C SER A 196 2.89 -18.75 -0.73
N ASP A 197 1.64 -19.18 -0.90
CA ASP A 197 0.78 -18.64 -1.94
C ASP A 197 0.13 -17.32 -1.48
N PRO A 198 -0.14 -16.37 -2.39
CA PRO A 198 0.25 -16.40 -3.80
C PRO A 198 1.74 -16.07 -4.01
N LEU A 199 2.38 -16.78 -4.94
CA LEU A 199 3.83 -16.64 -5.20
C LEU A 199 4.27 -15.24 -5.63
N ASP A 200 3.40 -14.47 -6.28
CA ASP A 200 3.71 -13.11 -6.73
C ASP A 200 3.94 -12.12 -5.56
N ASP A 201 3.43 -12.45 -4.37
CA ASP A 201 3.65 -11.66 -3.16
C ASP A 201 4.80 -12.17 -2.32
N HIS A 202 4.95 -13.49 -2.31
CA HIS A 202 5.86 -14.16 -1.39
C HIS A 202 7.20 -14.49 -2.01
N VAL A 203 7.39 -14.26 -3.31
CA VAL A 203 8.69 -14.44 -3.98
C VAL A 203 9.18 -13.10 -4.50
N ASP A 204 10.29 -12.63 -3.93
CA ASP A 204 11.01 -11.48 -4.43
C ASP A 204 12.34 -11.88 -5.04
N TYR A 205 12.75 -11.12 -6.06
CA TYR A 205 14.05 -11.27 -6.68
C TYR A 205 14.72 -9.90 -6.79
N VAL A 206 15.99 -9.85 -6.41
CA VAL A 206 16.86 -8.70 -6.64
C VAL A 206 18.14 -9.13 -7.34
N GLU A 207 18.60 -8.31 -8.28
CA GLU A 207 19.78 -8.62 -9.10
C GLU A 207 21.09 -8.62 -8.29
N SER A 208 21.13 -7.92 -7.16
CA SER A 208 22.27 -7.88 -6.24
C SER A 208 21.86 -7.42 -4.85
N TYR A 209 22.71 -7.68 -3.86
CA TYR A 209 22.51 -7.21 -2.50
C TYR A 209 22.46 -5.68 -2.40
N SER A 210 23.08 -4.94 -3.33
CA SER A 210 23.12 -3.47 -3.27
C SER A 210 21.75 -2.81 -3.44
N VAL A 211 20.80 -3.55 -4.03
CA VAL A 211 19.43 -3.10 -4.24
C VAL A 211 18.42 -3.85 -3.37
N ILE A 212 18.84 -4.74 -2.47
CA ILE A 212 17.94 -5.48 -1.57
C ILE A 212 17.14 -4.54 -0.67
N GLU A 213 17.71 -3.37 -0.35
CA GLU A 213 17.04 -2.32 0.41
C GLU A 213 15.78 -1.77 -0.28
N LYS A 214 15.62 -1.95 -1.60
CA LYS A 214 14.37 -1.59 -2.31
C LYS A 214 13.17 -2.37 -1.77
N LEU A 215 13.40 -3.57 -1.23
CA LEU A 215 12.37 -4.39 -0.60
C LEU A 215 12.00 -3.92 0.81
N THR A 216 12.80 -3.03 1.41
CA THR A 216 12.52 -2.50 2.76
C THR A 216 11.12 -1.91 2.83
N LYS A 217 10.76 -1.07 1.84
CA LYS A 217 9.45 -0.42 1.80
C LYS A 217 8.32 -1.44 1.67
N LYS A 218 8.49 -2.47 0.83
CA LYS A 218 7.52 -3.57 0.68
C LYS A 218 7.25 -4.25 2.03
N PHE A 219 8.29 -4.64 2.76
CA PHE A 219 8.11 -5.33 4.04
C PHE A 219 7.62 -4.40 5.15
N GLN A 220 8.04 -3.14 5.15
CA GLN A 220 7.47 -2.14 6.04
C GLN A 220 5.98 -1.98 5.77
N GLU A 221 5.55 -1.87 4.52
CA GLU A 221 4.14 -1.77 4.15
C GLU A 221 3.36 -3.06 4.43
N ALA A 222 3.94 -4.24 4.18
CA ALA A 222 3.30 -5.52 4.43
C ALA A 222 3.09 -5.80 5.93
N PHE A 223 4.07 -5.44 6.77
CA PHE A 223 4.00 -5.72 8.21
C PHE A 223 3.45 -4.56 9.03
N CYS A 224 3.53 -3.33 8.54
CA CYS A 224 2.66 -2.27 9.00
C CYS A 224 1.25 -2.65 8.59
N ALA A 225 0.56 -3.38 9.46
CA ALA A 225 -0.87 -3.47 9.38
C ALA A 225 -1.36 -2.05 9.17
N CYS A 226 -1.97 -1.80 8.00
CA CYS A 226 -2.86 -0.66 7.85
C CYS A 226 -3.78 -0.82 9.04
N SER A 227 -3.57 0.06 10.03
CA SER A 227 -4.27 -0.10 11.28
C SER A 227 -5.77 -0.12 10.94
N ASN A 228 -6.58 -0.55 11.88
CA ASN A 228 -7.95 -0.08 11.94
C ASN A 228 -7.97 1.46 12.08
N SER A 229 -7.38 2.21 11.14
CA SER A 229 -7.28 3.65 11.14
C SER A 229 -8.62 4.12 10.65
N ALA A 230 -9.33 4.71 11.61
CA ALA A 230 -10.28 5.76 11.36
C ALA A 230 -9.94 6.48 10.05
N THR A 231 -10.90 6.51 9.13
CA THR A 231 -10.77 7.19 7.84
C THR A 231 -12.06 7.97 7.57
N ASP A 232 -11.90 9.18 7.05
CA ASP A 232 -13.01 10.03 6.65
C ASP A 232 -13.12 10.00 5.12
N VAL A 233 -14.23 9.46 4.61
CA VAL A 233 -14.48 9.31 3.17
C VAL A 233 -15.59 10.26 2.76
N VAL A 234 -15.34 11.11 1.77
CA VAL A 234 -16.37 11.98 1.18
C VAL A 234 -16.54 11.66 -0.30
N PHE A 235 -17.77 11.32 -0.67
CA PHE A 235 -18.17 11.17 -2.06
C PHE A 235 -18.59 12.52 -2.64
N LEU A 236 -18.03 12.89 -3.80
CA LEU A 236 -18.51 13.98 -4.66
C LEU A 236 -19.17 13.36 -5.90
N ILE A 237 -20.50 13.43 -5.97
CA ILE A 237 -21.28 12.71 -6.97
C ILE A 237 -21.93 13.68 -7.95
N ASP A 238 -21.58 13.54 -9.23
CA ASP A 238 -22.25 14.25 -10.32
C ASP A 238 -23.72 13.81 -10.45
N GLY A 239 -24.62 14.77 -10.28
CA GLY A 239 -26.06 14.66 -10.47
C GLY A 239 -26.56 15.53 -11.63
N SER A 240 -25.68 15.90 -12.56
CA SER A 240 -25.97 16.73 -13.73
C SER A 240 -26.89 16.05 -14.74
N LYS A 241 -27.44 16.85 -15.66
CA LYS A 241 -28.39 16.42 -16.69
C LYS A 241 -27.83 15.31 -17.59
N SER A 242 -26.52 15.29 -17.84
CA SER A 242 -25.87 14.31 -18.72
C SER A 242 -25.94 12.89 -18.17
N VAL A 243 -25.89 12.75 -16.83
CA VAL A 243 -25.94 11.44 -16.15
C VAL A 243 -27.22 10.71 -16.50
N ARG A 244 -28.37 11.42 -16.50
CA ARG A 244 -29.74 10.89 -16.65
C ARG A 244 -30.24 10.12 -15.41
N PRO A 245 -31.57 10.15 -15.14
CA PRO A 245 -32.15 9.51 -13.97
C PRO A 245 -31.85 8.01 -13.86
N GLU A 246 -31.91 7.28 -14.97
CA GLU A 246 -31.69 5.83 -15.01
C GLU A 246 -30.27 5.42 -14.62
N ASN A 247 -29.26 6.21 -15.03
CA ASN A 247 -27.88 5.95 -14.63
C ASN A 247 -27.60 6.45 -13.22
N PHE A 248 -28.28 7.51 -12.77
CA PHE A 248 -28.13 7.99 -11.39
C PHE A 248 -28.54 6.91 -10.36
N GLU A 249 -29.53 6.08 -10.68
CA GLU A 249 -29.86 4.89 -9.87
C GLU A 249 -28.73 3.84 -9.87
N LEU A 250 -27.96 3.72 -10.95
CA LEU A 250 -26.76 2.88 -10.98
C LEU A 250 -25.64 3.49 -10.12
N VAL A 251 -25.48 4.81 -10.12
CA VAL A 251 -24.51 5.52 -9.27
C VAL A 251 -24.83 5.31 -7.79
N LYS A 252 -26.10 5.42 -7.37
CA LYS A 252 -26.51 5.08 -5.99
C LYS A 252 -26.16 3.65 -5.61
N LYS A 253 -26.37 2.68 -6.51
CA LYS A 253 -25.99 1.28 -6.29
C LYS A 253 -24.48 1.12 -6.16
N TRP A 254 -23.71 1.83 -6.98
CA TRP A 254 -22.25 1.82 -6.93
C TRP A 254 -21.68 2.41 -5.64
N ILE A 255 -22.21 3.53 -5.15
CA ILE A 255 -21.86 4.08 -3.84
C ILE A 255 -22.11 3.03 -2.74
N ASN A 256 -23.28 2.38 -2.78
CA ASN A 256 -23.62 1.33 -1.83
C ASN A 256 -22.67 0.12 -1.88
N GLN A 257 -22.17 -0.25 -3.06
CA GLN A 257 -21.17 -1.31 -3.21
C GLN A 257 -19.83 -0.94 -2.54
N ILE A 258 -19.43 0.32 -2.61
CA ILE A 258 -18.23 0.81 -1.93
C ILE A 258 -18.46 0.84 -0.42
N VAL A 259 -19.61 1.35 0.03
CA VAL A 259 -19.99 1.37 1.46
C VAL A 259 -20.02 -0.05 2.06
N ASP A 260 -20.43 -1.06 1.29
CA ASP A 260 -20.40 -2.45 1.75
C ASP A 260 -18.99 -2.94 2.10
N LYS A 261 -17.94 -2.30 1.58
CA LYS A 261 -16.53 -2.60 1.85
C LYS A 261 -15.91 -1.75 2.95
N LEU A 262 -16.59 -0.71 3.44
CA LEU A 262 -16.07 0.16 4.50
C LEU A 262 -16.51 -0.34 5.87
N ASP A 263 -15.65 -0.28 6.88
CA ASP A 263 -16.09 -0.54 8.25
C ASP A 263 -16.69 0.72 8.89
N VAL A 264 -17.95 1.01 8.56
CA VAL A 264 -18.65 2.22 9.00
C VAL A 264 -19.03 2.11 10.48
N SER A 265 -18.40 2.94 11.31
CA SER A 265 -18.68 3.08 12.74
C SER A 265 -18.10 4.39 13.29
N ASP A 266 -18.45 4.74 14.52
CA ASP A 266 -17.93 5.95 15.18
C ASP A 266 -16.39 5.95 15.31
N ALA A 267 -15.78 4.77 15.48
CA ALA A 267 -14.34 4.62 15.65
C ALA A 267 -13.57 4.38 14.34
N LYS A 268 -14.21 3.84 13.30
CA LYS A 268 -13.56 3.44 12.04
C LYS A 268 -13.94 4.41 10.90
N ALA A 269 -14.65 3.97 9.87
CA ALA A 269 -14.95 4.82 8.71
C ALA A 269 -16.11 5.80 8.98
N HIS A 270 -15.87 7.09 8.80
CA HIS A 270 -16.92 8.10 8.71
C HIS A 270 -17.15 8.43 7.24
N VAL A 271 -18.41 8.48 6.81
CA VAL A 271 -18.75 8.71 5.40
C VAL A 271 -19.64 9.93 5.25
N GLY A 272 -19.23 10.85 4.39
CA GLY A 272 -19.99 12.01 3.96
C GLY A 272 -20.30 11.92 2.47
N LEU A 273 -21.36 12.60 2.03
CA LEU A 273 -21.75 12.60 0.63
C LEU A 273 -22.24 13.98 0.21
N VAL A 274 -21.68 14.45 -0.90
CA VAL A 274 -22.03 15.69 -1.57
C VAL A 274 -22.41 15.35 -3.00
N GLN A 275 -23.58 15.82 -3.42
CA GLN A 275 -24.00 15.79 -4.81
C GLN A 275 -23.72 17.15 -5.45
N TYR A 276 -23.37 17.18 -6.73
CA TYR A 276 -23.17 18.44 -7.45
C TYR A 276 -23.75 18.41 -8.86
N SER A 277 -24.13 19.59 -9.33
CA SER A 277 -24.47 19.86 -10.72
C SER A 277 -24.10 21.31 -11.08
N SER A 278 -25.05 22.19 -11.40
CA SER A 278 -24.85 23.65 -11.43
C SER A 278 -24.70 24.28 -10.04
N SER A 279 -24.95 23.50 -8.98
CA SER A 279 -24.78 23.88 -7.58
C SER A 279 -24.32 22.67 -6.77
N VAL A 280 -23.83 22.90 -5.56
CA VAL A 280 -23.40 21.84 -4.64
C VAL A 280 -24.47 21.62 -3.58
N ARG A 281 -24.85 20.36 -3.33
CA ARG A 281 -25.77 19.96 -2.27
C ARG A 281 -25.13 18.89 -1.39
N GLN A 282 -24.97 19.20 -0.10
CA GLN A 282 -24.57 18.20 0.88
C GLN A 282 -25.76 17.31 1.22
N GLU A 283 -25.66 16.02 0.90
CA GLU A 283 -26.70 15.04 1.24
C GLU A 283 -26.59 14.65 2.72
N PHE A 284 -25.36 14.44 3.21
CA PHE A 284 -25.07 14.27 4.64
C PHE A 284 -23.58 14.52 4.98
N PRO A 285 -23.28 15.07 6.17
CA PRO A 285 -21.91 15.23 6.68
C PRO A 285 -21.25 13.90 7.08
N LEU A 286 -19.94 13.96 7.33
CA LEU A 286 -19.19 12.86 7.94
C LEU A 286 -19.78 12.53 9.33
N GLY A 287 -19.77 11.25 9.69
CA GLY A 287 -20.24 10.78 10.99
C GLY A 287 -21.75 10.89 11.23
N ARG A 288 -22.55 11.38 10.26
CA ARG A 288 -24.02 11.46 10.40
C ARG A 288 -24.67 10.10 10.61
N TYR A 289 -24.13 9.08 9.94
CA TYR A 289 -24.54 7.69 10.03
C TYR A 289 -23.34 6.85 10.46
N ASN A 290 -23.50 6.09 11.53
CA ASN A 290 -22.45 5.25 12.12
C ASN A 290 -22.69 3.75 11.85
N ASN A 291 -23.60 3.41 10.93
CA ASN A 291 -23.84 2.05 10.49
C ASN A 291 -24.15 2.01 8.99
N LYS A 292 -23.77 0.91 8.32
CA LYS A 292 -23.96 0.72 6.88
C LYS A 292 -25.42 0.81 6.45
N LYS A 293 -26.34 0.28 7.27
CA LYS A 293 -27.75 0.18 6.88
C LYS A 293 -28.36 1.57 6.67
N ASP A 294 -28.23 2.46 7.64
CA ASP A 294 -28.82 3.79 7.58
C ASP A 294 -28.13 4.68 6.54
N LEU A 295 -26.82 4.55 6.41
CA LEU A 295 -26.05 5.22 5.35
C LEU A 295 -26.58 4.81 3.97
N LYS A 296 -26.71 3.51 3.69
CA LYS A 296 -27.22 3.00 2.41
C LYS A 296 -28.66 3.44 2.15
N ASP A 297 -29.49 3.51 3.20
CA ASP A 297 -30.86 3.99 3.08
C ASP A 297 -30.93 5.51 2.81
N ALA A 298 -29.96 6.29 3.30
CA ALA A 298 -29.81 7.70 2.95
C ALA A 298 -29.38 7.87 1.47
N VAL A 299 -28.43 7.08 0.99
CA VAL A 299 -27.99 7.08 -0.42
C VAL A 299 -29.15 6.78 -1.37
N LYS A 300 -30.02 5.81 -1.05
CA LYS A 300 -31.20 5.48 -1.86
C LYS A 300 -32.15 6.68 -2.02
N LYS A 301 -32.28 7.51 -0.98
CA LYS A 301 -33.20 8.65 -0.92
C LYS A 301 -32.69 9.90 -1.65
N MET A 302 -31.44 9.92 -2.11
CA MET A 302 -30.89 11.07 -2.83
C MET A 302 -31.76 11.42 -4.05
N ALA A 303 -32.14 12.69 -4.18
CA ALA A 303 -32.86 13.19 -5.34
C ALA A 303 -31.88 13.58 -6.45
N TYR A 304 -32.21 13.31 -7.71
CA TYR A 304 -31.42 13.76 -8.85
C TYR A 304 -31.50 15.30 -9.02
N MET A 305 -30.39 15.98 -9.33
CA MET A 305 -30.31 17.45 -9.36
C MET A 305 -30.56 18.09 -10.73
N GLU A 306 -30.18 17.41 -11.82
CA GLU A 306 -30.16 17.95 -13.19
C GLU A 306 -29.20 19.14 -13.39
N ARG A 307 -29.25 19.79 -14.56
CA ARG A 307 -28.45 20.96 -14.98
C ARG A 307 -26.99 20.64 -15.30
N GLY A 308 -26.09 21.63 -15.16
CA GLY A 308 -24.69 21.55 -15.60
C GLY A 308 -23.80 20.74 -14.65
N THR A 309 -22.49 20.76 -14.92
CA THR A 309 -21.49 19.93 -14.22
C THR A 309 -20.36 20.82 -13.69
N MET A 310 -20.49 21.33 -12.46
CA MET A 310 -19.51 22.25 -11.84
C MET A 310 -18.58 21.48 -10.89
N THR A 311 -17.73 20.62 -11.43
CA THR A 311 -16.83 19.75 -10.67
C THR A 311 -15.82 20.55 -9.84
N GLY A 312 -15.35 21.69 -10.36
CA GLY A 312 -14.42 22.56 -9.64
C GLY A 312 -15.05 23.14 -8.38
N GLN A 313 -16.33 23.53 -8.45
CA GLN A 313 -17.09 24.00 -7.30
C GLN A 313 -17.26 22.90 -6.24
N ALA A 314 -17.52 21.67 -6.65
CA ALA A 314 -17.61 20.53 -5.74
C ALA A 314 -16.28 20.25 -5.02
N LEU A 315 -15.15 20.33 -5.73
CA LEU A 315 -13.81 20.19 -5.14
C LEU A 315 -13.49 21.31 -4.15
N ARG A 316 -13.88 22.56 -4.45
CA ARG A 316 -13.75 23.66 -3.48
C ARG A 316 -14.58 23.38 -2.23
N TYR A 317 -15.83 22.95 -2.38
CA TYR A 317 -16.69 22.58 -1.24
C TYR A 317 -16.09 21.45 -0.39
N LEU A 318 -15.49 20.44 -1.02
CA LEU A 318 -14.78 19.37 -0.33
C LEU A 318 -13.67 19.91 0.58
N THR A 319 -12.84 20.78 0.01
CA THR A 319 -11.65 21.32 0.72
C THR A 319 -12.01 22.34 1.79
N ASP A 320 -12.98 23.21 1.52
CA ASP A 320 -13.33 24.33 2.39
C ASP A 320 -14.35 23.94 3.47
N ASN A 321 -15.21 22.92 3.21
CA ASN A 321 -16.32 22.56 4.09
C ASN A 321 -16.34 21.08 4.50
N SER A 322 -16.39 20.15 3.55
CA SER A 322 -16.71 18.75 3.86
C SER A 322 -15.71 18.08 4.81
N PHE A 323 -14.42 18.44 4.71
CA PHE A 323 -13.37 17.95 5.60
C PHE A 323 -13.08 18.86 6.80
N SER A 324 -13.99 19.77 7.14
CA SER A 324 -13.90 20.58 8.35
C SER A 324 -14.36 19.82 9.59
N PRO A 325 -13.82 20.12 10.78
CA PRO A 325 -14.30 19.52 12.04
C PRO A 325 -15.79 19.73 12.30
N GLY A 326 -16.33 20.89 11.89
CA GLY A 326 -17.77 21.20 12.00
C GLY A 326 -18.66 20.32 11.13
N GLN A 327 -18.10 19.66 10.10
CA GLN A 327 -18.79 18.70 9.25
C GLN A 327 -18.46 17.24 9.60
N GLY A 328 -17.88 16.99 10.78
CA GLY A 328 -17.61 15.66 11.30
C GLY A 328 -16.23 15.10 10.95
N ALA A 329 -15.37 15.87 10.28
CA ALA A 329 -14.02 15.42 9.98
C ALA A 329 -13.14 15.36 11.22
N ARG A 330 -12.39 14.26 11.38
CA ARG A 330 -11.58 14.01 12.56
C ARG A 330 -10.14 14.53 12.37
N PRO A 331 -9.56 15.21 13.37
CA PRO A 331 -8.16 15.62 13.34
C PRO A 331 -7.23 14.41 13.27
N GLY A 332 -6.17 14.49 12.47
CA GLY A 332 -5.17 13.40 12.33
C GLY A 332 -5.66 12.13 11.62
N VAL A 333 -6.93 12.07 11.24
CA VAL A 333 -7.53 10.96 10.49
C VAL A 333 -7.34 11.15 8.99
N ALA A 334 -7.03 10.05 8.28
CA ALA A 334 -6.89 10.02 6.83
C ALA A 334 -8.17 10.51 6.14
N LYS A 335 -8.01 11.31 5.09
CA LYS A 335 -9.11 11.95 4.35
C LYS A 335 -9.10 11.47 2.91
N VAL A 336 -10.20 10.88 2.46
CA VAL A 336 -10.34 10.30 1.12
C VAL A 336 -11.50 10.97 0.39
N GLY A 337 -11.22 11.64 -0.72
CA GLY A 337 -12.22 12.20 -1.62
C GLY A 337 -12.43 11.29 -2.84
N ILE A 338 -13.67 10.95 -3.15
CA ILE A 338 -14.01 10.13 -4.32
C ILE A 338 -14.93 10.94 -5.22
N VAL A 339 -14.41 11.33 -6.37
CA VAL A 339 -15.15 12.15 -7.35
C VAL A 339 -15.71 11.25 -8.43
N PHE A 340 -17.00 11.37 -8.71
CA PHE A 340 -17.69 10.69 -9.78
C PHE A 340 -18.25 11.72 -10.78
N THR A 341 -17.93 11.58 -12.07
CA THR A 341 -18.41 12.47 -13.15
C THR A 341 -18.71 11.68 -14.42
N ASP A 342 -19.69 12.13 -15.21
CA ASP A 342 -20.01 11.53 -16.52
C ASP A 342 -19.63 12.39 -17.74
N GLY A 343 -19.05 13.56 -17.47
CA GLY A 343 -18.76 14.56 -18.49
C GLY A 343 -17.65 15.53 -18.11
N ARG A 344 -17.39 16.47 -19.02
CA ARG A 344 -16.45 17.57 -18.85
C ARG A 344 -16.99 18.59 -17.83
N SER A 345 -16.12 19.05 -16.93
CA SER A 345 -16.43 20.16 -16.03
C SER A 345 -16.71 21.47 -16.80
N GLN A 346 -17.71 22.23 -16.35
CA GLN A 346 -18.05 23.55 -16.91
C GLN A 346 -17.33 24.70 -16.19
N ASP A 347 -16.60 24.41 -15.12
CA ASP A 347 -15.72 25.33 -14.41
C ASP A 347 -14.30 24.77 -14.24
N TYR A 348 -13.35 25.67 -13.94
CA TYR A 348 -11.96 25.30 -13.76
C TYR A 348 -11.75 24.47 -12.48
N ILE A 349 -11.12 23.30 -12.63
CA ILE A 349 -10.89 22.33 -11.55
C ILE A 349 -9.50 22.42 -10.92
N GLY A 350 -8.49 22.93 -11.63
CA GLY A 350 -7.09 22.67 -11.32
C GLY A 350 -6.63 23.18 -9.96
N ASP A 351 -6.98 24.43 -9.61
CA ASP A 351 -6.62 24.98 -8.29
C ASP A 351 -7.26 24.20 -7.14
N ALA A 352 -8.51 23.76 -7.31
CA ALA A 352 -9.23 23.04 -6.27
C ALA A 352 -8.72 21.60 -6.11
N ALA A 353 -8.44 20.91 -7.23
CA ALA A 353 -7.82 19.59 -7.24
C ALA A 353 -6.41 19.62 -6.63
N LYS A 354 -5.59 20.61 -7.03
CA LYS A 354 -4.26 20.84 -6.46
C LYS A 354 -4.34 21.12 -4.97
N LYS A 355 -5.24 22.02 -4.55
CA LYS A 355 -5.46 22.35 -3.14
C LYS A 355 -5.82 21.09 -2.32
N ALA A 356 -6.73 20.24 -2.82
CA ALA A 356 -7.10 19.00 -2.13
C ALA A 356 -5.89 18.08 -1.89
N LYS A 357 -5.03 17.91 -2.92
CA LYS A 357 -3.81 17.09 -2.82
C LYS A 357 -2.77 17.72 -1.90
N GLU A 358 -2.63 19.05 -1.89
CA GLU A 358 -1.73 19.78 -0.99
C GLU A 358 -2.16 19.69 0.48
N HIS A 359 -3.47 19.59 0.77
CA HIS A 359 -4.00 19.29 2.10
C HIS A 359 -3.76 17.83 2.53
N GLY A 360 -3.16 17.00 1.66
CA GLY A 360 -2.88 15.59 1.93
C GLY A 360 -4.10 14.69 1.79
N TYR A 361 -5.18 15.15 1.14
CA TYR A 361 -6.33 14.31 0.88
C TYR A 361 -6.00 13.32 -0.22
N LYS A 362 -6.36 12.05 0.00
CA LYS A 362 -6.25 11.02 -1.01
C LYS A 362 -7.44 11.11 -1.96
N MET A 363 -7.18 11.51 -3.19
CA MET A 363 -8.21 11.77 -4.19
C MET A 363 -8.31 10.64 -5.20
N TYR A 364 -9.52 10.10 -5.35
CA TYR A 364 -9.90 9.16 -6.40
C TYR A 364 -10.86 9.84 -7.37
N ALA A 365 -10.69 9.59 -8.67
CA ALA A 365 -11.54 10.13 -9.72
C ALA A 365 -12.12 9.02 -10.58
N VAL A 366 -13.43 9.08 -10.83
CA VAL A 366 -14.19 8.05 -11.52
C VAL A 366 -14.98 8.71 -12.63
N GLY A 367 -14.60 8.40 -13.86
CA GLY A 367 -15.27 8.86 -15.06
C GLY A 367 -16.09 7.77 -15.69
N VAL A 368 -17.29 8.11 -16.15
CA VAL A 368 -18.11 7.22 -16.96
C VAL A 368 -18.54 7.91 -18.25
N GLY A 369 -18.65 7.19 -19.35
CA GLY A 369 -19.22 7.72 -20.60
C GLY A 369 -18.36 8.84 -21.20
N ASN A 370 -18.81 10.08 -21.14
CA ASN A 370 -18.14 11.23 -21.79
C ASN A 370 -17.20 11.99 -20.85
N ALA A 371 -16.84 11.41 -19.70
CA ALA A 371 -15.88 11.99 -18.77
C ALA A 371 -14.53 12.24 -19.46
N VAL A 372 -13.92 13.39 -19.17
CA VAL A 372 -12.61 13.76 -19.74
C VAL A 372 -11.50 13.17 -18.88
N GLU A 373 -10.77 12.19 -19.40
CA GLU A 373 -9.73 11.50 -18.63
C GLU A 373 -8.65 12.42 -18.07
N ASP A 374 -8.27 13.49 -18.79
CA ASP A 374 -7.26 14.43 -18.31
C ASP A 374 -7.73 15.19 -17.06
N GLU A 375 -9.03 15.51 -16.97
CA GLU A 375 -9.62 16.09 -15.76
C GLU A 375 -9.61 15.08 -14.60
N LEU A 376 -9.89 13.80 -14.88
CA LEU A 376 -9.82 12.75 -13.86
C LEU A 376 -8.39 12.59 -13.32
N LYS A 377 -7.39 12.59 -14.21
CA LYS A 377 -5.97 12.51 -13.86
C LYS A 377 -5.52 13.72 -13.06
N GLU A 378 -6.03 14.91 -13.38
CA GLU A 378 -5.76 16.13 -12.63
C GLU A 378 -6.32 16.07 -11.20
N ILE A 379 -7.51 15.49 -11.01
CA ILE A 379 -8.14 15.28 -9.70
C ILE A 379 -7.42 14.19 -8.89
N ALA A 380 -7.06 13.10 -9.54
CA ALA A 380 -6.48 11.92 -8.91
C ALA A 380 -5.13 12.20 -8.21
N SER A 381 -4.88 11.47 -7.12
CA SER A 381 -3.59 11.51 -6.41
C SER A 381 -2.55 10.61 -7.07
N GLU A 382 -1.27 10.85 -6.76
CA GLU A 382 -0.20 9.97 -7.20
C GLU A 382 -0.14 8.64 -6.41
N PRO A 383 0.30 7.53 -7.04
CA PRO A 383 0.50 7.37 -8.48
C PRO A 383 -0.82 7.44 -9.26
N THR A 384 -0.89 8.30 -10.27
CA THR A 384 -2.15 8.65 -10.96
C THR A 384 -2.89 7.41 -11.48
N GLY A 385 -2.17 6.43 -12.06
CA GLY A 385 -2.76 5.20 -12.62
C GLY A 385 -3.47 4.27 -11.61
N GLU A 386 -3.33 4.51 -10.31
CA GLU A 386 -4.04 3.76 -9.25
C GLU A 386 -5.24 4.52 -8.69
N HIS A 387 -5.41 5.80 -9.06
CA HIS A 387 -6.35 6.70 -8.42
C HIS A 387 -7.36 7.32 -9.40
N TYR A 388 -7.21 7.13 -10.71
CA TYR A 388 -8.25 7.43 -11.68
C TYR A 388 -8.80 6.15 -12.31
N PHE A 389 -10.11 6.13 -12.56
CA PHE A 389 -10.78 5.03 -13.21
C PHE A 389 -11.72 5.58 -14.27
N TYR A 390 -11.75 4.94 -15.42
CA TYR A 390 -12.62 5.31 -16.53
C TYR A 390 -13.33 4.08 -17.09
N THR A 391 -14.60 4.23 -17.47
CA THR A 391 -15.32 3.22 -18.23
C THR A 391 -16.31 3.86 -19.19
N ALA A 392 -16.53 3.25 -20.35
CA ALA A 392 -17.44 3.78 -21.35
C ALA A 392 -18.93 3.59 -20.97
N ASP A 393 -19.27 2.63 -20.09
CA ASP A 393 -20.65 2.27 -19.76
C ASP A 393 -20.89 2.25 -18.24
N PHE A 394 -22.00 2.84 -17.80
CA PHE A 394 -22.47 2.79 -16.42
C PHE A 394 -22.72 1.36 -15.92
N LYS A 395 -23.01 0.40 -16.82
CA LYS A 395 -23.18 -1.01 -16.46
C LYS A 395 -21.88 -1.66 -16.03
N THR A 396 -20.75 -1.25 -16.60
CA THR A 396 -19.41 -1.77 -16.28
C THR A 396 -18.75 -1.07 -15.08
N MET A 397 -19.35 0.02 -14.58
CA MET A 397 -18.92 0.73 -13.37
C MET A 397 -18.85 -0.16 -12.11
N THR A 398 -19.61 -1.26 -12.06
CA THR A 398 -19.51 -2.25 -10.97
C THR A 398 -18.13 -2.90 -10.87
N GLN A 399 -17.39 -2.99 -11.98
CA GLN A 399 -15.99 -3.44 -11.97
C GLN A 399 -15.08 -2.39 -11.35
N ILE A 400 -15.39 -1.10 -11.54
CA ILE A 400 -14.66 0.00 -10.90
C ILE A 400 -14.85 -0.06 -9.40
N ALA A 401 -16.04 -0.37 -8.86
CA ALA A 401 -16.21 -0.56 -7.40
C ALA A 401 -15.29 -1.65 -6.83
N LYS A 402 -14.96 -2.68 -7.62
CA LYS A 402 -14.00 -3.72 -7.22
C LYS A 402 -12.55 -3.23 -7.28
N LYS A 403 -12.21 -2.32 -8.21
CA LYS A 403 -10.87 -1.73 -8.33
C LYS A 403 -10.65 -0.57 -7.34
N LEU A 404 -11.68 0.22 -7.06
CA LEU A 404 -11.81 1.19 -5.97
C LEU A 404 -12.08 0.48 -4.64
N GLN A 405 -11.47 -0.68 -4.42
CA GLN A 405 -11.17 -1.08 -3.06
C GLN A 405 -10.30 0.02 -2.49
N ILE A 406 -10.94 1.06 -1.94
CA ILE A 406 -10.29 2.04 -1.10
C ILE A 406 -9.57 1.16 -0.08
N ASN A 407 -8.25 1.31 0.03
CA ASN A 407 -7.36 0.54 0.90
C ASN A 407 -7.68 0.76 2.40
N ILE A 408 -8.94 0.63 2.80
CA ILE A 408 -9.49 0.69 4.14
C ILE A 408 -9.97 -0.74 4.39
N CYS A 409 -9.02 -1.55 4.81
CA CYS A 409 -9.11 -3.00 4.92
C CYS A 409 -10.32 -3.42 5.77
N GLN A 410 -11.24 -4.17 5.19
CA GLN A 410 -12.08 -5.08 5.96
C GLN A 410 -11.39 -6.43 6.12
N GLU A 411 -11.70 -7.06 7.24
CA GLU A 411 -11.24 -8.35 7.74
C GLU A 411 -11.28 -9.44 6.67
N GLU A 412 -10.16 -9.58 5.96
CA GLU A 412 -9.46 -10.78 5.50
C GLU A 412 -8.27 -10.21 4.69
N ASP A 413 -7.10 -10.83 4.86
CA ASP A 413 -5.77 -10.26 4.62
C ASP A 413 -5.62 -8.95 3.79
N PRO A 414 -5.23 -7.82 4.42
CA PRO A 414 -4.86 -6.57 3.75
C PRO A 414 -3.80 -6.71 2.63
N CYS A 415 -3.00 -7.78 2.67
CA CYS A 415 -1.95 -8.08 1.70
C CYS A 415 -2.49 -8.67 0.37
N GLU A 416 -3.68 -9.27 0.34
CA GLU A 416 -4.27 -9.80 -0.91
C GLU A 416 -4.78 -8.69 -1.86
N CYS A 417 -5.07 -7.49 -1.33
CA CYS A 417 -5.57 -6.39 -2.17
C CYS A 417 -4.49 -5.82 -3.11
N ASP A 418 -3.26 -5.63 -2.61
CA ASP A 418 -2.16 -5.10 -3.42
C ASP A 418 -1.70 -6.13 -4.48
N SER A 419 -1.83 -7.41 -4.16
CA SER A 419 -1.43 -8.51 -5.04
C SER A 419 -2.39 -8.79 -6.18
N LEU A 420 -3.69 -8.77 -5.91
CA LEU A 420 -4.72 -8.87 -6.93
C LEU A 420 -4.66 -7.70 -7.91
N VAL A 421 -4.36 -6.48 -7.44
CA VAL A 421 -4.20 -5.31 -8.30
C VAL A 421 -2.92 -5.43 -9.16
N LYS A 422 -1.79 -5.86 -8.58
CA LYS A 422 -0.55 -6.13 -9.34
C LYS A 422 -0.74 -7.24 -10.36
N PHE A 423 -1.45 -8.30 -10.01
CA PHE A 423 -1.75 -9.41 -10.92
C PHE A 423 -2.68 -8.95 -12.05
N GLN A 424 -3.77 -8.24 -11.74
CA GLN A 424 -4.66 -7.67 -12.76
C GLN A 424 -3.91 -6.75 -13.72
N LYS A 425 -3.00 -5.92 -13.21
CA LYS A 425 -2.15 -5.04 -14.01
C LYS A 425 -1.20 -5.83 -14.92
N LYS A 426 -0.50 -6.85 -14.41
CA LYS A 426 0.36 -7.73 -15.23
C LYS A 426 -0.44 -8.42 -16.34
N VAL A 427 -1.67 -8.84 -16.05
CA VAL A 427 -2.57 -9.46 -17.03
C VAL A 427 -3.02 -8.44 -18.07
N GLU A 428 -3.42 -7.22 -17.68
CA GLU A 428 -3.79 -6.14 -18.61
C GLU A 428 -2.62 -5.73 -19.51
N ASP A 429 -1.41 -5.58 -18.95
CA ASP A 429 -0.19 -5.25 -19.70
C ASP A 429 0.18 -6.36 -20.70
N ALA A 430 0.08 -7.63 -20.28
CA ALA A 430 0.31 -8.78 -21.15
C ALA A 430 -0.73 -8.87 -22.27
N LEU A 431 -2.00 -8.58 -21.97
CA LEU A 431 -3.08 -8.55 -22.96
C LEU A 431 -2.85 -7.45 -23.99
N GLN A 432 -2.48 -6.24 -23.56
CA GLN A 432 -2.15 -5.14 -24.48
C GLN A 432 -0.94 -5.47 -25.36
N ALA A 433 0.10 -6.10 -24.81
CA ALA A 433 1.26 -6.53 -25.58
C ALA A 433 0.89 -7.58 -26.64
N LEU A 434 -0.01 -8.50 -26.31
CA LEU A 434 -0.51 -9.52 -27.24
C LEU A 434 -1.33 -8.88 -28.37
N THR A 435 -2.24 -7.95 -28.05
CA THR A 435 -3.05 -7.23 -29.03
C THR A 435 -2.18 -6.46 -30.03
N LYS A 436 -1.15 -5.74 -29.54
CA LYS A 436 -0.19 -5.05 -30.42
C LYS A 436 0.54 -5.99 -31.37
N LYS A 437 0.92 -7.19 -30.89
CA LYS A 437 1.54 -8.21 -31.75
C LYS A 437 0.58 -8.74 -32.80
N LEU A 438 -0.69 -8.96 -32.42
CA LEU A 438 -1.72 -9.43 -33.35
C LEU A 438 -1.96 -8.40 -34.47
N GLU A 439 -2.11 -7.12 -34.13
CA GLU A 439 -2.25 -6.03 -35.11
C GLU A 439 -1.05 -5.93 -36.05
N SER A 440 0.17 -6.09 -35.52
CA SER A 440 1.40 -6.12 -36.32
C SER A 440 1.40 -7.28 -37.31
N MET A 441 0.99 -8.48 -36.86
CA MET A 441 0.86 -9.65 -37.74
C MET A 441 -0.20 -9.45 -38.81
N SER A 442 -1.39 -8.95 -38.48
CA SER A 442 -2.45 -8.67 -39.46
C SER A 442 -1.99 -7.68 -40.53
N LYS A 443 -1.27 -6.61 -40.15
CA LYS A 443 -0.68 -5.67 -41.12
C LYS A 443 0.34 -6.34 -42.04
N ARG A 444 1.17 -7.25 -41.52
CA ARG A 444 2.16 -7.97 -42.33
C ARG A 444 1.49 -8.95 -43.31
N ILE A 445 0.41 -9.61 -42.89
CA ILE A 445 -0.37 -10.51 -43.75
C ILE A 445 -1.02 -9.72 -44.89
N ALA A 446 -1.70 -8.60 -44.60
CA ALA A 446 -2.31 -7.75 -45.62
C ALA A 446 -1.28 -7.22 -46.64
N LEU A 447 -0.06 -6.92 -46.17
CA LEU A 447 1.04 -6.45 -47.04
C LEU A 447 1.63 -7.56 -47.91
N LEU A 448 1.55 -8.82 -47.47
CA LEU A 448 1.92 -9.99 -48.27
C LEU A 448 0.83 -10.34 -49.29
N GLU A 449 -0.45 -10.27 -48.91
CA GLU A 449 -1.58 -10.48 -49.80
C GLU A 449 -1.57 -9.49 -50.98
N ASN A 450 -1.28 -8.22 -50.73
CA ASN A 450 -1.15 -7.19 -51.78
C ASN A 450 0.08 -7.37 -52.69
N LYS A 451 1.01 -8.27 -52.37
CA LYS A 451 2.17 -8.61 -53.22
C LYS A 451 1.94 -9.87 -54.05
N ILE A 452 0.85 -10.60 -53.80
CA ILE A 452 0.51 -11.86 -54.46
C ILE A 452 -0.51 -11.65 -55.60
N VAL A 453 -1.05 -10.43 -55.75
CA VAL A 453 -1.97 -10.03 -56.85
C VAL A 453 -1.21 -9.39 -58.01
#